data_AF-S3V087-F1
#
_entry.id   AF-S3V087-F1
#
_cell.length_a   1.000
_cell.length_b   1.000
_cell.length_c   1.000
_cell.angle_alpha   90.00
_cell.angle_beta   90.00
_cell.angle_gamma   90.00
#
_symmetry.space_group_name_H-M   'P 1'
#
loop_
_entity.id
_entity.type
_entity.pdbx_description
1 polymer ?
#
loop_
_entity_poly.entity_id
_entity_poly.type
_entity_poly.pdbx_seq_one_letter_code
_entity_poly.pdbx_strand_id
1 'polypeptide(L)'
;MYALDNLYFSPLKSAEVWDFSKLTEFSPLSLAFLLSRGEMALTTAEKQVLKVQGLTSGFKKGLCLIAGKEEINGVEFDAFLPTVLGNLPSLTYSRTVDCDTDNQIVPILPGDGFNFTGTWKGRQYLSMFRTGDSTARNLPALLKWVSELSFKFNAKGNFFLRTEKQSYLHFMKPNEGLGAVFLQEKEQIHSPFLFLSLDYQQVTEE
;
A
#
# COMPACT_ATOMS: atom_id res chain seq x y z
N MET A 1 6.88 17.01 -14.09
CA MET A 1 5.77 16.57 -13.21
C MET A 1 4.82 15.64 -13.97
N TYR A 2 5.37 14.60 -14.62
CA TYR A 2 4.67 13.54 -15.37
C TYR A 2 5.35 12.16 -15.17
N ALA A 3 6.34 12.10 -14.28
CA ALA A 3 7.24 10.94 -14.16
C ALA A 3 6.79 9.94 -13.08
N LEU A 4 5.91 10.35 -12.16
CA LEU A 4 5.49 9.51 -11.03
C LEU A 4 4.34 8.57 -11.43
N ASP A 5 3.41 9.01 -12.27
CA ASP A 5 2.29 8.19 -12.76
C ASP A 5 2.78 7.00 -13.61
N ASN A 6 3.86 7.17 -14.36
CA ASN A 6 4.50 6.11 -15.14
C ASN A 6 5.32 5.13 -14.28
N LEU A 7 5.67 5.47 -13.04
CA LEU A 7 6.57 4.66 -12.20
C LEU A 7 5.79 3.70 -11.29
N TYR A 8 4.64 4.13 -10.76
CA TYR A 8 3.93 3.32 -9.76
C TYR A 8 3.27 2.07 -10.34
N PHE A 9 2.66 2.18 -11.52
CA PHE A 9 1.94 1.05 -12.14
C PHE A 9 2.24 0.89 -13.62
N SER A 10 3.50 1.08 -14.00
CA SER A 10 4.00 0.64 -15.31
C SER A 10 3.66 -0.83 -15.58
N PRO A 11 3.61 -1.25 -16.85
CA PRO A 11 3.51 -2.66 -17.21
C PRO A 11 4.51 -3.51 -16.41
N LEU A 12 4.05 -4.67 -15.94
CA LEU A 12 4.92 -5.62 -15.26
C LEU A 12 5.94 -6.18 -16.25
N LYS A 13 7.18 -6.38 -15.79
CA LYS A 13 8.21 -7.07 -16.57
C LYS A 13 8.16 -8.56 -16.26
N SER A 14 8.44 -9.41 -17.26
CA SER A 14 8.40 -10.87 -17.10
C SER A 14 9.29 -11.42 -15.99
N ALA A 15 10.44 -10.77 -15.75
CA ALA A 15 11.32 -11.03 -14.63
C ALA A 15 11.66 -9.70 -13.96
N GLU A 16 11.03 -9.44 -12.83
CA GLU A 16 11.17 -8.17 -12.14
C GLU A 16 11.95 -8.32 -10.84
N VAL A 17 13.12 -7.66 -10.80
CA VAL A 17 14.05 -7.69 -9.67
C VAL A 17 14.26 -6.26 -9.18
N TRP A 18 14.08 -6.06 -7.88
CA TRP A 18 14.26 -4.78 -7.22
C TRP A 18 15.50 -4.82 -6.33
N ASP A 19 16.46 -3.96 -6.61
CA ASP A 19 17.69 -3.84 -5.82
C ASP A 19 17.56 -2.73 -4.77
N PHE A 20 17.59 -3.12 -3.50
CA PHE A 20 17.46 -2.25 -2.34
C PHE A 20 18.82 -1.83 -1.77
N SER A 21 19.94 -2.15 -2.45
CA SER A 21 21.31 -1.86 -2.00
C SER A 21 21.57 -0.38 -1.70
N LYS A 22 20.82 0.53 -2.34
CA LYS A 22 20.92 1.98 -2.15
C LYS A 22 19.90 2.55 -1.16
N LEU A 23 18.99 1.74 -0.62
CA LEU A 23 17.99 2.19 0.34
C LEU A 23 18.56 2.11 1.76
N THR A 24 18.92 3.27 2.30
CA THR A 24 19.55 3.38 3.62
C THR A 24 18.57 3.23 4.78
N GLU A 25 17.31 3.60 4.58
CA GLU A 25 16.28 3.56 5.61
C GLU A 25 15.06 2.73 5.22
N PHE A 26 14.47 2.09 6.23
CA PHE A 26 13.18 1.45 6.09
C PHE A 26 12.06 2.49 6.00
N SER A 27 11.21 2.34 4.97
CA SER A 27 10.06 3.19 4.70
C SER A 27 8.80 2.32 4.59
N PRO A 28 7.83 2.45 5.51
CA PRO A 28 6.57 1.70 5.44
C PRO A 28 5.80 1.96 4.14
N LEU A 29 5.76 3.20 3.65
CA LEU A 29 5.07 3.55 2.41
C LEU A 29 5.73 2.91 1.19
N SER A 30 7.07 2.88 1.15
CA SER A 30 7.82 2.24 0.06
C SER A 30 7.63 0.72 0.07
N LEU A 31 7.58 0.11 1.27
CA LEU A 31 7.25 -1.31 1.39
C LEU A 31 5.82 -1.57 0.94
N ALA A 32 4.82 -0.82 1.41
CA ALA A 32 3.42 -1.00 1.00
C ALA A 32 3.24 -0.95 -0.51
N PHE A 33 3.99 -0.08 -1.18
CA PHE A 33 4.01 -0.02 -2.64
C PHE A 33 4.64 -1.25 -3.30
N LEU A 34 5.77 -1.74 -2.79
CA LEU A 34 6.36 -2.99 -3.25
C LEU A 34 5.37 -4.16 -3.10
N LEU A 35 4.68 -4.22 -1.96
CA LEU A 35 3.69 -5.27 -1.67
C LEU A 35 2.48 -5.19 -2.61
N SER A 36 1.95 -4.00 -2.90
CA SER A 36 0.85 -3.84 -3.86
C SER A 36 1.27 -4.25 -5.28
N ARG A 37 2.51 -3.94 -5.67
CA ARG A 37 3.06 -4.42 -6.95
C ARG A 37 3.18 -5.95 -6.99
N GLY A 38 3.57 -6.57 -5.87
CA GLY A 38 3.62 -8.04 -5.74
C GLY A 38 2.25 -8.68 -5.92
N GLU A 39 1.23 -8.13 -5.27
CA GLU A 39 -0.15 -8.60 -5.46
C GLU A 39 -0.63 -8.45 -6.91
N MET A 40 -0.27 -7.36 -7.60
CA MET A 40 -0.57 -7.21 -9.03
C MET A 40 0.17 -8.23 -9.91
N ALA A 41 1.42 -8.57 -9.57
CA ALA A 41 2.17 -9.59 -10.31
C ALA A 41 1.50 -10.96 -10.22
N LEU A 42 0.88 -11.28 -9.09
CA LEU A 42 0.15 -12.53 -8.87
C LEU A 42 -1.18 -12.62 -9.62
N THR A 43 -1.81 -11.51 -9.97
CA THR A 43 -3.06 -11.53 -10.76
C THR A 43 -2.83 -11.73 -12.25
N THR A 44 -1.56 -11.69 -12.70
CA THR A 44 -1.21 -12.03 -14.08
C THR A 44 -1.40 -13.52 -14.35
N ALA A 45 -1.58 -13.89 -15.62
CA ALA A 45 -1.70 -15.29 -16.02
C ALA A 45 -0.49 -16.14 -15.61
N GLU A 46 0.70 -15.53 -15.57
CA GLU A 46 1.96 -16.19 -15.21
C GLU A 46 2.21 -16.24 -13.70
N LYS A 47 1.39 -15.54 -12.89
CA LYS A 47 1.52 -15.43 -11.42
C LYS A 47 2.96 -15.15 -10.97
N GLN A 48 3.53 -14.10 -11.56
CA GLN A 48 4.92 -13.71 -11.31
C GLN A 48 5.14 -13.33 -9.84
N VAL A 49 6.33 -13.63 -9.33
CA VAL A 49 6.79 -13.22 -8.01
C VAL A 49 7.90 -12.19 -8.17
N LEU A 50 7.76 -11.04 -7.51
CA LEU A 50 8.77 -9.99 -7.51
C LEU A 50 9.95 -10.42 -6.64
N LYS A 51 11.17 -10.31 -7.17
CA LYS A 51 12.38 -10.58 -6.38
C LYS A 51 12.96 -9.29 -5.82
N VAL A 52 13.33 -9.31 -4.56
CA VAL A 52 13.96 -8.18 -3.87
C VAL A 52 15.32 -8.61 -3.35
N GLN A 53 16.36 -7.91 -3.77
CA GLN A 53 17.74 -8.19 -3.40
C GLN A 53 18.41 -6.96 -2.78
N GLY A 54 19.61 -7.14 -2.23
CA GLY A 54 20.41 -6.03 -1.74
C GLY A 54 19.84 -5.35 -0.48
N LEU A 55 19.01 -6.02 0.30
CA LEU A 55 18.42 -5.44 1.51
C LEU A 55 19.50 -4.97 2.50
N THR A 56 19.47 -3.69 2.85
CA THR A 56 20.34 -3.10 3.88
C THR A 56 19.93 -3.56 5.27
N SER A 57 20.83 -3.43 6.25
CA SER A 57 20.56 -3.81 7.65
C SER A 57 19.36 -3.08 8.25
N GLY A 58 19.21 -1.79 7.93
CA GLY A 58 18.06 -0.98 8.34
C GLY A 58 16.74 -1.51 7.78
N PHE A 59 16.72 -1.88 6.50
CA PHE A 59 15.53 -2.43 5.85
C PHE A 59 15.16 -3.82 6.39
N LYS A 60 16.16 -4.69 6.59
CA LYS A 60 15.97 -6.01 7.22
C LYS A 60 15.36 -5.87 8.61
N LYS A 61 15.89 -4.96 9.44
CA LYS A 61 15.35 -4.69 10.78
C LYS A 61 13.90 -4.25 10.74
N GLY A 62 13.53 -3.37 9.80
CA GLY A 62 12.14 -2.95 9.61
C GLY A 62 11.22 -4.11 9.25
N LEU A 63 11.62 -4.94 8.27
CA LEU A 63 10.86 -6.14 7.87
C LEU A 63 10.67 -7.13 9.03
N CYS A 64 11.69 -7.33 9.87
CA CYS A 64 11.61 -8.24 11.01
C CYS A 64 10.66 -7.77 12.12
N LEU A 65 10.28 -6.49 12.13
CA LEU A 65 9.36 -5.88 13.10
C LEU A 65 7.90 -5.84 12.62
N ILE A 66 7.62 -6.51 11.50
CA ILE A 66 6.27 -6.66 10.96
C ILE A 66 5.66 -7.96 11.47
N ALA A 67 4.55 -7.85 12.20
CA ALA A 67 3.68 -9.00 12.51
C ALA A 67 2.90 -9.42 11.25
N GLY A 68 2.68 -10.72 11.05
CA GLY A 68 1.96 -11.24 9.89
C GLY A 68 2.77 -11.23 8.58
N LYS A 69 4.07 -10.91 8.61
CA LYS A 69 4.91 -10.82 7.41
C LYS A 69 4.99 -12.14 6.62
N GLU A 70 4.78 -13.26 7.29
CA GLU A 70 4.69 -14.60 6.71
C GLU A 70 3.50 -14.77 5.75
N GLU A 71 2.48 -13.91 5.83
CA GLU A 71 1.33 -13.89 4.91
C GLU A 71 1.57 -13.01 3.68
N ILE A 72 2.73 -12.33 3.59
CA ILE A 72 3.10 -11.51 2.43
C ILE A 72 3.17 -12.43 1.21
N ASN A 73 2.48 -12.02 0.15
CA ASN A 73 2.42 -12.76 -1.10
C ASN A 73 2.98 -11.93 -2.26
N GLY A 74 3.48 -12.61 -3.29
CA GLY A 74 3.90 -11.97 -4.55
C GLY A 74 5.25 -11.26 -4.48
N VAL A 75 5.95 -11.34 -3.35
CA VAL A 75 7.28 -10.77 -3.14
C VAL A 75 8.18 -11.78 -2.44
N GLU A 76 9.35 -12.02 -3.00
CA GLU A 76 10.41 -12.85 -2.45
C GLU A 76 11.60 -11.98 -2.06
N PHE A 77 11.99 -12.02 -0.80
CA PHE A 77 13.17 -11.30 -0.29
C PHE A 77 14.37 -12.24 -0.25
N ASP A 78 15.45 -11.87 -0.94
CA ASP A 78 16.75 -12.55 -0.88
C ASP A 78 17.50 -12.18 0.41
N ALA A 79 16.91 -12.54 1.54
CA ALA A 79 17.48 -12.35 2.86
C ALA A 79 16.80 -13.24 3.91
N PHE A 80 17.58 -13.63 4.93
CA PHE A 80 17.03 -14.19 6.15
C PHE A 80 16.36 -13.08 6.98
N LEU A 81 15.04 -13.23 7.24
CA LEU A 81 14.20 -12.26 7.95
C LEU A 81 13.50 -12.91 9.15
N PRO A 82 14.20 -13.09 10.29
CA PRO A 82 13.65 -13.78 11.44
C PRO A 82 12.51 -12.99 12.09
N THR A 83 11.55 -13.71 12.67
CA THR A 83 10.58 -13.11 13.61
C THR A 83 11.30 -12.77 14.91
N VAL A 84 11.24 -11.50 15.32
CA VAL A 84 11.84 -11.04 16.58
C VAL A 84 10.86 -11.30 17.71
N LEU A 85 11.21 -12.22 18.62
CA LEU A 85 10.41 -12.52 19.81
C LEU A 85 10.69 -11.50 20.92
N GLY A 86 9.65 -11.12 21.67
CA GLY A 86 9.77 -10.28 22.88
C GLY A 86 9.69 -8.76 22.65
N ASN A 87 9.66 -8.29 21.39
CA ASN A 87 9.34 -6.90 21.07
C ASN A 87 7.90 -6.80 20.56
N LEU A 88 7.19 -5.74 20.95
CA LEU A 88 5.91 -5.42 20.33
C LEU A 88 6.14 -5.07 18.85
N PRO A 89 5.40 -5.68 17.91
CA PRO A 89 5.52 -5.35 16.50
C PRO A 89 5.20 -3.87 16.29
N SER A 90 6.01 -3.22 15.46
CA SER A 90 5.80 -1.82 15.10
C SER A 90 4.74 -1.69 13.99
N LEU A 91 4.67 -2.70 13.13
CA LEU A 91 3.79 -2.73 11.98
C LEU A 91 3.12 -4.11 11.90
N THR A 92 1.94 -4.14 11.30
CA THR A 92 1.13 -5.34 11.12
C THR A 92 0.75 -5.44 9.66
N TYR A 93 0.99 -6.61 9.08
CA TYR A 93 0.45 -7.02 7.79
C TYR A 93 -0.67 -8.03 8.05
N SER A 94 -1.81 -7.88 7.36
CA SER A 94 -2.88 -8.86 7.43
C SER A 94 -3.57 -8.99 6.08
N ARG A 95 -3.98 -10.22 5.72
CA ARG A 95 -4.86 -10.44 4.56
C ARG A 95 -6.33 -10.28 4.89
N THR A 96 -6.71 -10.59 6.13
CA THR A 96 -8.07 -10.40 6.65
C THR A 96 -8.25 -8.98 7.18
N VAL A 97 -9.47 -8.45 7.03
CA VAL A 97 -9.91 -7.31 7.83
C VAL A 97 -10.39 -7.90 9.15
N ASP A 98 -9.60 -7.80 10.21
CA ASP A 98 -10.09 -8.20 11.53
C ASP A 98 -11.26 -7.30 11.93
N CYS A 99 -12.43 -7.93 12.12
CA CYS A 99 -13.70 -7.27 12.38
C CYS A 99 -13.82 -6.68 13.80
N ASP A 100 -12.83 -6.89 14.67
CA ASP A 100 -12.98 -6.77 16.13
C ASP A 100 -12.37 -5.51 16.76
N THR A 101 -12.14 -4.45 15.99
CA THR A 101 -11.73 -3.16 16.58
C THR A 101 -12.76 -2.07 16.29
N ASP A 102 -13.44 -1.60 17.33
CA ASP A 102 -14.34 -0.43 17.35
C ASP A 102 -13.71 0.89 16.80
N ASN A 103 -12.45 0.85 16.40
CA ASN A 103 -11.67 1.96 15.83
C ASN A 103 -11.24 1.72 14.37
N GLN A 104 -12.10 1.13 13.54
CA GLN A 104 -11.78 0.90 12.11
C GLN A 104 -11.62 2.23 11.35
N ILE A 105 -10.38 2.72 11.26
CA ILE A 105 -9.96 3.76 10.31
C ILE A 105 -10.11 3.24 8.86
N VAL A 106 -10.06 1.91 8.69
CA VAL A 106 -10.17 1.19 7.42
C VAL A 106 -11.60 0.65 7.23
N PRO A 107 -12.32 1.04 6.16
CA PRO A 107 -13.58 0.42 5.81
C PRO A 107 -13.35 -1.00 5.31
N ILE A 108 -14.33 -1.86 5.55
CA ILE A 108 -14.38 -3.18 4.93
C ILE A 108 -14.66 -2.98 3.43
N LEU A 109 -13.66 -3.21 2.60
CA LEU A 109 -13.76 -3.12 1.14
C LEU A 109 -13.73 -4.53 0.53
N PRO A 110 -14.59 -4.81 -0.46
CA PRO A 110 -14.62 -6.10 -1.14
C PRO A 110 -13.34 -6.34 -1.98
N GLY A 111 -13.01 -7.62 -2.16
CA GLY A 111 -11.90 -8.09 -2.98
C GLY A 111 -10.67 -8.53 -2.18
N ASP A 112 -9.77 -9.23 -2.85
CA ASP A 112 -8.56 -9.80 -2.24
C ASP A 112 -7.43 -8.77 -2.14
N GLY A 113 -6.59 -8.88 -1.11
CA GLY A 113 -5.37 -8.10 -0.97
C GLY A 113 -4.88 -8.07 0.46
N PHE A 114 -4.42 -6.91 0.93
CA PHE A 114 -3.83 -6.77 2.27
C PHE A 114 -4.13 -5.44 2.95
N ASN A 115 -3.99 -5.44 4.27
CA ASN A 115 -3.84 -4.25 5.10
C ASN A 115 -2.43 -4.22 5.68
N PHE A 116 -1.84 -3.04 5.73
CA PHE A 116 -0.53 -2.82 6.32
C PHE A 116 -0.57 -1.56 7.17
N THR A 117 -0.53 -1.73 8.48
CA THR A 117 -0.81 -0.66 9.45
C THR A 117 0.20 -0.65 10.58
N GLY A 118 0.24 0.44 11.35
CA GLY A 118 1.00 0.51 12.60
C GLY A 118 1.84 1.77 12.71
N THR A 119 2.80 1.75 13.63
CA THR A 119 3.60 2.92 14.01
C THR A 119 5.07 2.71 13.66
N TRP A 120 5.70 3.68 13.01
CA TRP A 120 7.14 3.66 12.76
C TRP A 120 7.76 5.03 13.01
N LYS A 121 8.84 5.09 13.81
CA LYS A 121 9.52 6.35 14.19
C LYS A 121 8.55 7.47 14.65
N GLY A 122 7.52 7.11 15.42
CA GLY A 122 6.54 8.06 15.98
C GLY A 122 5.47 8.57 15.01
N ARG A 123 5.34 7.97 13.82
CA ARG A 123 4.26 8.24 12.86
C ARG A 123 3.37 7.02 12.69
N GLN A 124 2.08 7.25 12.47
CA GLN A 124 1.14 6.19 12.13
C GLN A 124 1.09 5.99 10.62
N TYR A 125 0.93 4.75 10.20
CA TYR A 125 0.88 4.35 8.80
C TYR A 125 -0.36 3.51 8.55
N LEU A 126 -1.00 3.78 7.41
CA LEU A 126 -2.14 3.02 6.92
C LEU A 126 -1.96 2.78 5.43
N SER A 127 -1.75 1.54 5.04
CA SER A 127 -1.79 1.14 3.64
C SER A 127 -2.75 -0.02 3.43
N MET A 128 -3.41 -0.02 2.28
CA MET A 128 -4.26 -1.12 1.86
C MET A 128 -4.16 -1.32 0.36
N PHE A 129 -4.32 -2.56 -0.04
CA PHE A 129 -4.46 -2.94 -1.43
C PHE A 129 -5.66 -3.87 -1.59
N ARG A 130 -6.49 -3.63 -2.61
CA ARG A 130 -7.62 -4.49 -2.97
C ARG A 130 -7.69 -4.68 -4.47
N THR A 131 -7.72 -5.93 -4.92
CA THR A 131 -8.07 -6.32 -6.29
C THR A 131 -9.59 -6.51 -6.42
N GLY A 132 -10.06 -6.76 -7.64
CA GLY A 132 -11.45 -7.12 -7.92
C GLY A 132 -12.24 -6.01 -8.59
N ASP A 133 -13.43 -6.39 -9.05
CA ASP A 133 -14.31 -5.57 -9.90
C ASP A 133 -14.60 -4.21 -9.26
N SER A 134 -14.39 -3.15 -10.04
CA SER A 134 -14.58 -1.78 -9.57
C SER A 134 -16.06 -1.41 -9.40
N THR A 135 -16.98 -2.14 -10.04
CA THR A 135 -18.43 -1.94 -9.88
C THR A 135 -18.91 -2.25 -8.46
N ALA A 136 -18.17 -3.07 -7.72
CA ALA A 136 -18.42 -3.31 -6.30
C ALA A 136 -17.99 -2.13 -5.40
N ARG A 137 -17.41 -1.07 -5.97
CA ARG A 137 -16.81 0.06 -5.23
C ARG A 137 -17.57 1.35 -5.52
N ASN A 138 -18.19 1.89 -4.49
CA ASN A 138 -18.82 3.20 -4.55
C ASN A 138 -17.73 4.29 -4.50
N LEU A 139 -17.30 4.77 -5.67
CA LEU A 139 -16.26 5.79 -5.80
C LEU A 139 -16.57 7.07 -5.01
N PRO A 140 -17.77 7.67 -5.09
CA PRO A 140 -18.12 8.82 -4.24
C PRO A 140 -17.92 8.56 -2.74
N ALA A 141 -18.34 7.38 -2.25
CA ALA A 141 -18.15 7.01 -0.85
C ALA A 141 -16.67 6.85 -0.48
N LEU A 142 -15.87 6.24 -1.37
CA LEU A 142 -14.42 6.11 -1.18
C LEU A 142 -13.72 7.47 -1.14
N LEU A 143 -14.00 8.37 -2.09
CA LEU A 143 -13.40 9.69 -2.12
C LEU A 143 -13.79 10.52 -0.89
N LYS A 144 -15.05 10.41 -0.45
CA LYS A 144 -15.52 11.04 0.80
C LYS A 144 -14.74 10.51 2.00
N TRP A 145 -14.64 9.19 2.15
CA TRP A 145 -13.88 8.57 3.25
C TRP A 145 -12.39 8.99 3.23
N VAL A 146 -11.74 8.95 2.06
CA VAL A 146 -10.35 9.39 1.90
C VAL A 146 -10.18 10.87 2.27
N SER A 147 -11.14 11.73 1.89
CA SER A 147 -11.13 13.15 2.28
C SER A 147 -11.28 13.32 3.79
N GLU A 148 -12.15 12.55 4.43
CA GLU A 148 -12.35 12.57 5.89
C GLU A 148 -11.08 12.14 6.63
N LEU A 149 -10.34 11.14 6.11
CA LEU A 149 -9.04 10.75 6.67
C LEU A 149 -8.01 11.87 6.61
N SER A 150 -7.89 12.55 5.46
CA SER A 150 -6.98 13.69 5.29
C SER A 150 -7.27 14.78 6.33
N PHE A 151 -8.54 15.13 6.50
CA PHE A 151 -8.96 16.20 7.41
C PHE A 151 -8.83 15.83 8.88
N LYS A 152 -9.35 14.65 9.28
CA LYS A 152 -9.42 14.24 10.70
C LYS A 152 -8.06 13.88 11.28
N PHE A 153 -7.18 13.29 10.47
CA PHE A 153 -5.90 12.74 10.96
C PHE A 153 -4.69 13.49 10.42
N ASN A 154 -4.88 14.66 9.78
CA ASN A 154 -3.82 15.41 9.13
C ASN A 154 -2.99 14.49 8.20
N ALA A 155 -3.69 13.56 7.52
CA ALA A 155 -3.07 12.47 6.80
C ALA A 155 -2.48 12.95 5.47
N LYS A 156 -1.37 12.34 5.06
CA LYS A 156 -0.75 12.56 3.77
C LYS A 156 -0.40 11.23 3.11
N GLY A 157 -0.35 11.24 1.79
CA GLY A 157 0.00 10.04 1.04
C GLY A 157 -0.70 9.98 -0.32
N ASN A 158 -0.99 8.76 -0.76
CA ASN A 158 -1.50 8.51 -2.10
C ASN A 158 -2.70 7.59 -2.07
N PHE A 159 -3.69 7.91 -2.89
CA PHE A 159 -4.82 7.05 -3.20
C PHE A 159 -4.84 6.83 -4.72
N PHE A 160 -4.85 5.56 -5.11
CA PHE A 160 -4.94 5.12 -6.49
C PHE A 160 -6.13 4.19 -6.61
N LEU A 161 -7.00 4.46 -7.57
CA LEU A 161 -8.06 3.55 -7.96
C LEU A 161 -8.00 3.35 -9.47
N ARG A 162 -7.81 2.10 -9.87
CA ARG A 162 -7.96 1.67 -11.26
C ARG A 162 -9.28 0.93 -11.39
N THR A 163 -10.10 1.41 -12.32
CA THR A 163 -11.35 0.78 -12.75
C THR A 163 -11.17 0.12 -14.10
N GLU A 164 -12.23 -0.44 -14.67
CA GLU A 164 -12.20 -1.03 -16.01
C GLU A 164 -12.02 0.02 -17.12
N LYS A 165 -12.30 1.30 -16.83
CA LYS A 165 -12.32 2.37 -17.85
C LYS A 165 -11.36 3.52 -17.54
N GLN A 166 -11.07 3.74 -16.27
CA GLN A 166 -10.52 4.99 -15.75
C GLN A 166 -9.57 4.72 -14.59
N SER A 167 -8.53 5.53 -14.49
CA SER A 167 -7.62 5.60 -13.36
C SER A 167 -7.75 6.93 -12.64
N TYR A 168 -7.84 6.85 -11.32
CA TYR A 168 -7.90 7.97 -10.39
C TYR A 168 -6.65 7.96 -9.53
N LEU A 169 -5.93 9.07 -9.52
CA LEU A 169 -4.79 9.30 -8.64
C LEU A 169 -5.04 10.56 -7.84
N HIS A 170 -5.01 10.41 -6.52
CA HIS A 170 -5.15 11.50 -5.58
C HIS A 170 -3.93 11.56 -4.67
N PHE A 171 -3.26 12.71 -4.71
CA PHE A 171 -2.21 13.04 -3.75
C PHE A 171 -2.87 13.74 -2.57
N MET A 172 -2.83 13.10 -1.41
CA MET A 172 -3.32 13.70 -0.18
C MET A 172 -2.21 14.50 0.45
N LYS A 173 -2.50 15.78 0.65
CA LYS A 173 -1.70 16.66 1.47
C LYS A 173 -2.58 17.19 2.60
N PRO A 174 -2.00 17.41 3.79
CA PRO A 174 -2.80 17.85 4.91
C PRO A 174 -3.33 19.27 4.65
N ASN A 175 -4.60 19.50 4.99
CA ASN A 175 -5.30 20.78 4.82
C ASN A 175 -5.39 21.33 3.39
N GLU A 176 -4.95 20.57 2.37
CA GLU A 176 -5.24 20.86 0.97
C GLU A 176 -6.42 20.01 0.51
N GLY A 177 -7.28 20.58 -0.34
CA GLY A 177 -8.36 19.83 -0.98
C GLY A 177 -7.81 18.69 -1.85
N LEU A 178 -8.68 17.74 -2.21
CA LEU A 178 -8.31 16.61 -3.06
C LEU A 178 -7.85 17.08 -4.45
N GLY A 179 -6.53 17.08 -4.68
CA GLY A 179 -5.95 17.23 -6.01
C GLY A 179 -6.12 15.93 -6.79
N ALA A 180 -7.11 15.87 -7.67
CA ALA A 180 -7.44 14.69 -8.47
C ALA A 180 -6.75 14.74 -9.84
N VAL A 181 -6.00 13.70 -10.19
CA VAL A 181 -5.59 13.43 -11.56
C VAL A 181 -6.48 12.31 -12.09
N PHE A 182 -7.22 12.64 -13.15
CA PHE A 182 -8.10 11.71 -13.85
C PHE A 182 -7.48 11.32 -15.18
N LEU A 183 -7.35 10.01 -15.41
CA LEU A 183 -6.80 9.46 -16.64
C LEU A 183 -7.80 8.46 -17.23
N GLN A 184 -8.28 8.76 -18.44
CA GLN A 184 -9.00 7.78 -19.22
C GLN A 184 -7.98 6.82 -19.85
N GLU A 185 -8.16 5.53 -19.60
CA GLU A 185 -7.23 4.53 -20.10
C GLU A 185 -7.57 4.14 -21.54
N LYS A 186 -6.56 4.15 -22.41
CA LYS A 186 -6.69 3.65 -23.79
C LYS A 186 -6.43 2.15 -23.87
N GLU A 187 -5.56 1.63 -23.01
CA GLU A 187 -5.20 0.22 -22.92
C GLU A 187 -5.21 -0.22 -21.45
N GLN A 188 -5.89 -1.32 -21.18
CA GLN A 188 -6.05 -1.86 -19.84
C GLN A 188 -4.95 -2.89 -19.56
N ILE A 189 -3.80 -2.40 -19.09
CA ILE A 189 -2.61 -3.22 -18.85
C ILE A 189 -2.74 -4.02 -17.55
N HIS A 190 -3.45 -3.46 -16.57
CA HIS A 190 -3.68 -4.08 -15.26
C HIS A 190 -5.17 -4.24 -14.99
N SER A 191 -5.52 -5.32 -14.30
CA SER A 191 -6.87 -5.50 -13.75
C SER A 191 -7.23 -4.38 -12.75
N PRO A 192 -8.52 -4.11 -12.53
CA PRO A 192 -8.97 -3.13 -11.55
C PRO A 192 -8.40 -3.39 -10.15
N PHE A 193 -7.98 -2.31 -9.47
CA PHE A 193 -7.43 -2.36 -8.12
C PHE A 193 -7.58 -1.03 -7.39
N LEU A 194 -7.46 -1.07 -6.06
CA LEU A 194 -7.38 0.10 -5.19
C LEU A 194 -6.13 -0.03 -4.35
N PHE A 195 -5.36 1.04 -4.29
CA PHE A 195 -4.20 1.18 -3.43
C PHE A 195 -4.30 2.49 -2.66
N LEU A 196 -4.26 2.40 -1.34
CA LEU A 196 -4.16 3.56 -0.46
C LEU A 196 -2.89 3.39 0.37
N SER A 197 -2.14 4.47 0.53
CA SER A 197 -0.95 4.48 1.40
C SER A 197 -0.82 5.85 2.04
N LEU A 198 -0.92 5.89 3.36
CA LEU A 198 -0.99 7.08 4.18
C LEU A 198 0.03 7.02 5.31
N ASP A 199 0.60 8.17 5.64
CA ASP A 199 1.11 8.45 6.98
C ASP A 199 0.32 9.59 7.62
N TYR A 200 0.07 9.47 8.92
CA TYR A 200 -0.76 10.41 9.64
C TYR A 200 -0.25 10.60 11.07
N GLN A 201 -0.69 11.69 11.69
CA GLN A 201 -0.46 11.96 13.10
C GLN A 201 -1.82 11.91 13.78
N GLN A 202 -1.96 11.09 14.81
CA GLN A 202 -3.15 11.14 15.63
C GLN A 202 -3.12 12.48 16.36
N VAL A 203 -4.04 13.38 16.02
CA VAL A 203 -4.24 14.61 16.78
C VAL A 203 -4.85 14.17 18.10
N THR A 204 -4.03 14.00 19.13
CA THR A 204 -4.51 13.97 20.50
C THR A 204 -5.04 15.36 20.81
N GLU A 205 -6.35 15.47 21.04
CA GLU A 205 -6.91 16.65 21.72
C GLU A 205 -6.18 16.77 23.07
N GLU A 206 -5.49 17.89 23.29
CA GLU A 206 -4.99 18.31 24.60
C GLU A 206 -6.13 18.94 25.42
#